data_AF-A0A962IN11-F1
#
_entry.id   AF-A0A962IN11-F1
#
_cell.length_a   1.000
_cell.length_b   1.000
_cell.length_c   1.000
_cell.angle_alpha   90.00
_cell.angle_beta   90.00
_cell.angle_gamma   90.00
#
_symmetry.space_group_name_H-M   'P 1'
#
loop_
_entity.id
_entity.type
_entity.pdbx_description
1 polymer ?
#
loop_
_entity_poly.entity_id
_entity_poly.type
_entity_poly.pdbx_seq_one_letter_code
_entity_poly.pdbx_strand_id
1 'polypeptide(L)' 'NLDSMMARGVMDLLEEINDQGTTIIMVTHDPELAARAQRNVHIIDGQVSEVERGPQLGRREATTDPNAAAA' A
#
# COMPACT_ATOMS: atom_id res chain seq x y z
N ASN A 1 0.97 -11.56 -17.05
CA ASN A 1 1.98 -12.62 -17.30
C ASN A 1 3.38 -12.09 -16.95
N LEU A 2 3.50 -11.49 -15.75
CA LEU A 2 4.77 -11.06 -15.19
C LEU A 2 5.35 -12.28 -14.47
N ASP A 3 6.63 -12.56 -14.64
CA ASP A 3 7.30 -13.64 -13.92
C ASP A 3 7.08 -13.46 -12.41
N SER A 4 6.55 -14.48 -11.73
CA SER A 4 6.21 -14.45 -10.30
C SER A 4 7.40 -14.02 -9.43
N MET A 5 8.64 -14.31 -9.85
CA MET A 5 9.84 -13.85 -9.16
C MET A 5 10.03 -12.34 -9.25
N MET A 6 9.84 -11.78 -10.45
CA MET A 6 9.93 -10.34 -10.69
C MET A 6 8.81 -9.59 -9.95
N ALA A 7 7.60 -10.16 -9.92
CA ALA A 7 6.47 -9.56 -9.21
C ALA A 7 6.72 -9.45 -7.70
N ARG A 8 7.36 -10.45 -7.09
CA ARG A 8 7.79 -10.39 -5.69
C ARG A 8 8.82 -9.28 -5.45
N GLY A 9 9.86 -9.19 -6.28
CA GLY A 9 10.88 -8.15 -6.14
C GLY A 9 10.33 -6.73 -6.33
N VAL A 10 9.37 -6.54 -7.24
CA VAL A 10 8.65 -5.26 -7.36
C VAL A 10 7.87 -4.97 -6.09
N MET A 11 7.19 -5.97 -5.52
CA MET A 11 6.41 -5.78 -4.29
C MET A 11 7.29 -5.44 -3.08
N ASP A 12 8.47 -6.06 -2.97
CA ASP A 12 9.45 -5.74 -1.93
C ASP A 12 9.89 -4.25 -2.01
N LEU A 13 10.14 -3.75 -3.22
CA LEU A 13 10.47 -2.33 -3.43
C LEU A 13 9.31 -1.40 -3.08
N LEU A 14 8.07 -1.77 -3.43
CA LEU A 14 6.89 -0.96 -3.10
C LEU A 14 6.67 -0.90 -1.58
N GLU A 15 6.90 -1.99 -0.86
CA GLU A 15 6.84 -2.01 0.61
C GLU A 15 7.88 -1.05 1.22
N GLU A 16 9.12 -1.06 0.74
CA GLU A 16 10.16 -0.13 1.21
C GLU A 16 9.77 1.34 0.99
N ILE A 17 9.19 1.67 -0.16
CA ILE A 17 8.70 3.01 -0.47
C ILE A 17 7.51 3.40 0.42
N ASN A 18 6.62 2.44 0.72
CA ASN A 18 5.48 2.66 1.61
C ASN A 18 5.93 2.93 3.05
N ASP A 19 6.94 2.20 3.53
CA ASP A 19 7.53 2.38 4.87
C ASP A 19 8.17 3.77 5.04
N GLN A 20 8.65 4.38 3.95
CA GLN A 20 9.13 5.76 3.93
C GLN A 20 8.00 6.82 4.00
N GLY A 21 6.74 6.39 4.09
CA GLY A 21 5.56 7.25 4.25
C GLY A 21 4.79 7.53 2.97
N THR A 22 5.19 6.93 1.85
CA THR A 22 4.47 7.08 0.57
C THR A 22 3.21 6.21 0.58
N THR A 23 2.05 6.77 0.25
CA THR A 23 0.84 5.96 0.06
C THR A 23 0.85 5.31 -1.32
N ILE A 24 0.69 3.99 -1.39
CA ILE A 24 0.68 3.22 -2.63
C ILE A 24 -0.70 2.58 -2.83
N ILE A 25 -1.23 2.73 -4.04
CA ILE A 25 -2.42 2.01 -4.50
C ILE A 25 -2.01 1.15 -5.69
N MET A 26 -2.30 -0.14 -5.60
CA MET A 26 -1.99 -1.13 -6.62
C MET A 26 -3.24 -1.96 -6.93
N VAL A 27 -3.38 -2.40 -8.18
CA VAL A 27 -4.42 -3.34 -8.60
C VAL A 27 -3.75 -4.62 -9.06
N THR A 28 -4.16 -5.75 -8.49
CA THR A 28 -3.64 -7.07 -8.86
C THR A 28 -4.76 -8.11 -8.90
N HIS A 29 -4.59 -9.13 -9.73
CA HIS A 29 -5.41 -10.33 -9.74
C HIS A 29 -4.76 -11.50 -8.97
N ASP A 30 -3.55 -11.28 -8.45
CA ASP A 30 -2.80 -12.27 -7.68
C ASP A 30 -3.16 -12.14 -6.18
N PRO A 31 -3.83 -13.15 -5.59
CA PRO A 31 -4.23 -13.11 -4.18
C PRO A 31 -3.03 -13.16 -3.22
N GLU A 32 -1.89 -13.74 -3.61
CA GLU A 32 -0.70 -13.78 -2.77
C GLU A 32 -0.09 -12.38 -2.63
N LEU A 33 -0.02 -11.64 -3.73
CA LEU A 33 0.45 -10.25 -3.71
C LEU A 33 -0.53 -9.33 -2.99
N ALA A 34 -1.84 -9.52 -3.20
CA ALA A 34 -2.86 -8.76 -2.49
C ALA A 34 -2.76 -8.96 -0.97
N ALA A 35 -2.55 -10.20 -0.51
CA ALA A 35 -2.42 -10.52 0.92
C ALA A 35 -1.24 -9.81 1.61
N ARG A 36 -0.24 -9.34 0.87
CA ARG A 36 0.89 -8.55 1.41
C ARG A 36 0.53 -7.09 1.69
N ALA A 37 -0.53 -6.56 1.07
CA ALA A 37 -0.95 -5.18 1.27
C ALA A 37 -1.57 -4.97 2.65
N GLN A 38 -1.34 -3.79 3.26
CA GLN A 38 -1.92 -3.41 4.56
C GLN A 38 -3.45 -3.26 4.51
N ARG A 39 -4.02 -3.03 3.32
CA ARG A 39 -5.46 -2.88 3.10
C ARG A 39 -5.86 -3.54 1.78
N ASN A 40 -6.85 -4.41 1.84
CA ASN A 40 -7.37 -5.12 0.68
C ASN A 40 -8.81 -4.72 0.37
N VAL A 41 -9.01 -4.20 -0.85
CA VAL A 41 -10.29 -3.78 -1.37
C VAL A 41 -10.62 -4.64 -2.59
N HIS A 42 -11.77 -5.30 -2.56
CA HIS A 42 -12.28 -6.10 -3.66
C HIS A 42 -13.35 -5.33 -4.41
N ILE A 43 -13.30 -5.41 -5.74
CA ILE A 43 -14.34 -4.88 -6.62
C ILE A 43 -15.03 -6.08 -7.27
N ILE A 44 -16.32 -6.25 -6.99
CA ILE A 44 -17.15 -7.34 -7.51
C ILE A 44 -18.37 -6.71 -8.16
N ASP A 45 -18.57 -6.92 -9.46
CA ASP A 45 -19.70 -6.35 -10.21
C ASP A 45 -19.87 -4.82 -10.05
N GLY A 46 -18.74 -4.11 -9.97
CA GLY A 46 -18.71 -2.66 -9.75
C GLY A 46 -19.03 -2.22 -8.32
N GLN A 47 -19.28 -3.17 -7.41
CA GLN A 47 -19.45 -2.91 -5.98
C GLN A 47 -18.13 -3.09 -5.25
N VAL A 48 -17.88 -2.18 -4.31
CA VAL A 48 -16.68 -2.21 -3.47
C VAL A 48 -16.99 -2.99 -2.19
N SER A 49 -16.14 -3.96 -1.86
CA SER A 49 -16.16 -4.67 -0.59
C SER A 49 -14.77 -4.59 0.04
N GLU A 50 -14.71 -4.22 1.31
CA GLU A 50 -13.47 -4.17 2.06
C GLU A 50 -13.29 -5.50 2.79
N VAL A 51 -12.16 -6.16 2.57
CA VAL A 51 -11.80 -7.33 3.36
C VAL A 51 -11.13 -6.80 4.62
N GLU A 52 -11.91 -6.70 5.69
CA GLU A 52 -11.47 -6.16 6.97
C GLU A 52 -10.20 -6.87 7.48
N ARG A 53 -9.11 -6.11 7.54
CA ARG A 53 -8.21 -5.93 8.70
C ARG A 53 -7.03 -5.05 8.27
N GLY A 54 -7.15 -3.76 8.55
CA GLY A 54 -6.04 -2.81 8.52
C GLY A 54 -6.34 -1.69 9.52
N PRO A 55 -5.32 -1.08 10.15
CA PRO A 55 -5.54 0.08 10.99
C PRO A 55 -6.30 1.12 10.17
N GLN A 56 -7.41 1.64 10.71
CA GLN A 56 -8.03 2.84 10.16
C GLN A 56 -6.91 3.87 10.04
N LEU A 57 -6.70 4.44 8.84
CA LEU A 57 -5.74 5.52 8.64
C LEU A 57 -6.19 6.71 9.50
N GLY A 58 -5.89 6.65 10.80
CA GLY A 58 -5.86 7.79 11.68
C GLY A 58 -4.79 8.69 11.09
N ARG A 59 -5.24 9.79 10.48
CA ARG A 59 -4.46 10.95 10.04
C ARG A 59 -3.08 10.92 10.71
N ARG A 60 -2.06 10.41 10.01
CA ARG A 60 -0.68 10.57 10.47
C ARG A 60 -0.47 12.08 10.46
N GLU A 61 -0.36 12.67 11.65
CA GLU A 61 0.06 14.06 11.78
C GLU A 61 1.32 14.21 10.93
N ALA A 62 1.28 15.19 10.04
CA ALA A 62 2.41 15.54 9.20
C ALA A 62 3.64 15.55 10.11
N THR A 63 4.59 14.66 9.82
CA THR A 63 5.93 14.72 10.38
C THR A 63 6.38 16.15 10.20
N THR A 64 6.32 16.92 11.29
CA THR A 64 6.73 18.31 11.29
C THR A 64 8.22 18.22 11.12
N ASP A 65 8.68 18.48 9.90
CA ASP A 65 10.09 18.57 9.58
C ASP A 65 10.67 19.66 10.51
N PRO A 66 11.49 19.30 11.52
CA PRO A 66 12.00 20.29 12.47
C PRO A 66 12.96 21.28 11.80
N ASN A 67 13.28 21.10 10.52
CA ASN A 67 14.19 21.97 9.77
C ASN A 67 13.52 22.92 8.77
N ALA A 68 12.18 22.92 8.65
CA ALA A 68 11.47 23.82 7.74
C ALA A 68 11.33 25.27 8.28
N ALA A 69 11.75 25.55 9.52
CA ALA A 69 11.61 26.85 10.18
C ALA A 69 12.91 27.68 10.26
N ALA A 70 13.98 27.28 9.56
CA ALA A 70 15.30 27.92 9.63
C ALA A 70 15.74 28.64 8.33
N ALA A 71 14.81 29.25 7.59
CA ALA A 71 15.10 30.13 6.45
C ALA A 71 14.38 31.47 6.58
#